data_AF-A0A7Y0B6R5-F1
#
_entry.id   AF-A0A7Y0B6R5-F1
#
_cell.length_a   1.000
_cell.length_b   1.000
_cell.length_c   1.000
_cell.angle_alpha   90.00
_cell.angle_beta   90.00
_cell.angle_gamma   90.00
#
_symmetry.space_group_name_H-M   'P 1'
#
loop_
_entity.id
_entity.type
_entity.pdbx_description
1 polymer ?
#
loop_
_entity_poly.entity_id
_entity_poly.type
_entity_poly.pdbx_seq_one_letter_code
_entity_poly.pdbx_strand_id
1 'polypeptide(L)'
;MSDQRDEILAHIAHDLSLTYSKLAMACGNLPVPVAIPTGSVSNVEAIPAVRRVAELAEDVTMPVDQQAQLFASCCFWLGAMDIYGLLFASFHDVRAHSALANLIMANESLEDLLAWLRAHTEMK
;
A
#
# COMPACT_ATOMS: atom_id res chain seq x y z
N MET A 1 2.76 -29.63 1.86
CA MET A 1 2.46 -28.86 0.63
C MET A 1 1.34 -27.84 0.84
N SER A 2 0.21 -28.18 1.49
CA SER A 2 -0.80 -27.18 1.90
C SER A 2 -0.20 -26.17 2.87
N ASP A 3 0.47 -26.64 3.92
CA ASP A 3 0.98 -25.82 5.01
C ASP A 3 1.89 -24.68 4.51
N GLN A 4 2.85 -24.98 3.63
CA GLN A 4 3.74 -23.96 3.05
C GLN A 4 3.00 -22.93 2.17
N ARG A 5 1.99 -23.36 1.40
CA ARG A 5 1.15 -22.44 0.61
C ARG A 5 0.36 -21.53 1.55
N ASP A 6 -0.24 -22.11 2.58
CA ASP A 6 -1.08 -21.40 3.53
C ASP A 6 -0.24 -20.40 4.35
N GLU A 7 0.99 -20.76 4.72
CA GLU A 7 1.98 -19.88 5.34
C GLU A 7 2.35 -18.70 4.42
N ILE A 8 2.63 -18.95 3.13
CA ILE A 8 2.96 -17.88 2.17
C ILE A 8 1.77 -16.94 1.97
N LEU A 9 0.55 -17.46 1.84
CA LEU A 9 -0.65 -16.65 1.71
C LEU A 9 -0.91 -15.82 2.97
N ALA A 10 -0.74 -16.41 4.15
CA ALA A 10 -0.87 -15.71 5.42
C ALA A 10 0.17 -14.59 5.57
N HIS A 11 1.41 -14.82 5.13
CA HIS A 11 2.45 -13.81 5.12
C HIS A 11 2.12 -12.64 4.18
N ILE A 12 1.70 -12.92 2.94
CA ILE A 12 1.27 -11.87 1.99
C ILE A 12 0.07 -11.08 2.55
N ALA A 13 -0.90 -11.76 3.17
CA ALA A 13 -2.06 -11.11 3.78
C ALA A 13 -1.67 -10.17 4.93
N HIS A 14 -0.72 -10.60 5.76
CA HIS A 14 -0.16 -9.79 6.83
C HIS A 14 0.51 -8.53 6.28
N ASP A 15 1.38 -8.68 5.28
CA ASP A 15 2.12 -7.57 4.68
C ASP A 15 1.20 -6.59 3.93
N LEU A 16 0.15 -7.08 3.26
CA LEU A 16 -0.91 -6.24 2.68
C LEU A 16 -1.57 -5.35 3.75
N SER A 17 -1.89 -5.93 4.91
CA SER A 17 -2.53 -5.22 6.03
C SER A 17 -1.59 -4.18 6.66
N LEU A 18 -0.32 -4.54 6.88
CA LEU A 18 0.68 -3.62 7.41
C LEU A 18 0.93 -2.45 6.44
N THR A 19 1.09 -2.74 5.15
CA THR A 19 1.33 -1.72 4.13
C THR A 19 0.12 -0.81 3.96
N TYR A 20 -1.10 -1.33 4.01
CA TYR A 20 -2.32 -0.53 4.02
C TYR A 20 -2.38 0.40 5.25
N SER A 21 -1.97 -0.08 6.42
CA SER A 21 -1.91 0.73 7.63
C SER A 21 -0.91 1.88 7.51
N LYS A 22 0.25 1.64 6.87
CA LYS A 22 1.23 2.70 6.54
C LYS A 22 0.67 3.70 5.54
N LEU A 23 -0.05 3.24 4.50
CA LEU A 23 -0.77 4.11 3.57
C LEU A 23 -1.79 5.01 4.28
N ALA A 24 -2.59 4.44 5.19
CA ALA A 24 -3.55 5.21 6.00
C ALA A 24 -2.84 6.29 6.83
N MET A 25 -1.72 5.95 7.45
CA MET A 25 -0.89 6.90 8.19
C MET A 25 -0.35 8.01 7.28
N ALA A 26 0.19 7.68 6.11
CA ALA A 26 0.68 8.66 5.15
C ALA A 26 -0.44 9.61 4.72
N CYS A 27 -1.61 9.07 4.34
CA CYS A 27 -2.78 9.83 3.92
C CYS A 27 -3.28 10.82 5.00
N GLY A 28 -3.22 10.43 6.28
CA GLY A 28 -3.58 11.29 7.40
C GLY A 28 -2.56 12.42 7.68
N ASN A 29 -1.31 12.26 7.24
CA ASN A 29 -0.24 13.24 7.42
C ASN A 29 0.00 14.13 6.20
N LEU A 30 -0.69 13.89 5.08
CA LEU A 30 -0.59 14.73 3.88
C LEU A 30 -0.90 16.21 4.20
N PRO A 31 -0.36 17.17 3.41
CA PRO A 31 -0.62 18.59 3.58
C PRO A 31 -2.12 18.92 3.68
N VAL A 32 -2.91 18.25 2.84
CA VAL A 32 -4.37 18.14 2.95
C VAL A 32 -4.68 16.67 3.25
N PRO A 33 -5.14 16.34 4.47
CA PRO A 33 -5.39 14.96 4.85
C PRO A 33 -6.44 14.30 3.96
N VAL A 34 -6.14 13.08 3.51
CA VAL A 34 -7.07 12.23 2.77
C VAL A 34 -7.56 11.12 3.69
N ALA A 35 -8.86 11.09 3.98
CA ALA A 35 -9.44 10.04 4.79
C ALA A 35 -9.60 8.76 3.96
N ILE A 36 -9.01 7.66 4.44
CA ILE A 36 -9.29 6.31 3.94
C ILE A 36 -9.87 5.45 5.07
N PRO A 37 -10.59 4.36 4.77
CA PRO A 37 -11.14 3.48 5.78
C PRO A 37 -10.07 2.94 6.74
N THR A 38 -10.36 2.88 8.04
CA THR A 38 -9.45 2.36 9.07
C THR A 38 -10.17 1.39 10.01
N GLY A 39 -9.42 0.56 10.73
CA GLY A 39 -9.98 -0.46 11.62
C GLY A 39 -10.16 -1.80 10.91
N SER A 40 -11.33 -2.43 11.06
CA SER A 40 -11.68 -3.65 10.31
C SER A 40 -12.13 -3.27 8.90
N VAL A 41 -11.19 -3.24 7.94
CA VAL A 41 -11.44 -2.80 6.57
C VAL A 41 -11.48 -4.01 5.64
N SER A 42 -12.51 -4.11 4.81
CA SER A 42 -12.60 -5.14 3.78
C SER A 42 -11.87 -4.72 2.49
N ASN A 43 -11.49 -5.69 1.66
CA ASN A 43 -10.88 -5.39 0.35
C ASN A 43 -11.82 -4.59 -0.56
N VAL A 44 -13.14 -4.73 -0.38
CA VAL A 44 -14.18 -3.98 -1.12
C VAL A 44 -14.12 -2.49 -0.82
N GLU A 45 -13.65 -2.11 0.37
CA GLU A 45 -13.50 -0.72 0.81
C GLU A 45 -12.08 -0.20 0.58
N ALA A 46 -11.07 -1.02 0.88
CA ALA A 46 -9.66 -0.65 0.77
C ALA A 46 -9.25 -0.37 -0.68
N ILE A 47 -9.62 -1.24 -1.63
CA ILE A 47 -9.18 -1.12 -3.03
C ILE A 47 -9.68 0.19 -3.67
N PRO A 48 -10.98 0.56 -3.61
CA PRO A 48 -11.43 1.84 -4.14
C PRO A 48 -10.80 3.05 -3.44
N ALA A 49 -10.56 2.95 -2.13
CA ALA A 49 -9.92 4.03 -1.37
C ALA A 49 -8.47 4.26 -1.84
N VAL A 50 -7.67 3.21 -1.98
CA VAL A 50 -6.28 3.32 -2.45
C VAL A 50 -6.21 3.80 -3.91
N ARG A 51 -7.13 3.37 -4.77
CA ARG A 51 -7.24 3.90 -6.15
C ARG A 51 -7.48 5.40 -6.16
N ARG A 52 -8.42 5.87 -5.34
CA ARG A 52 -8.70 7.30 -5.19
C ARG A 52 -7.48 8.07 -4.69
N VAL A 53 -6.70 7.51 -3.76
CA VAL A 53 -5.46 8.16 -3.29
C VAL A 53 -4.44 8.26 -4.44
N ALA A 54 -4.29 7.21 -5.25
CA ALA A 54 -3.41 7.25 -6.42
C ALA A 54 -3.82 8.35 -7.41
N GLU A 55 -5.12 8.48 -7.69
CA GLU A 55 -5.67 9.52 -8.57
C GLU A 55 -5.41 10.94 -8.01
N LEU A 56 -5.45 11.10 -6.69
CA LEU A 56 -5.20 12.39 -6.04
C LEU A 56 -3.72 12.74 -5.90
N ALA A 57 -2.80 11.77 -6.08
CA ALA A 57 -1.39 11.96 -5.72
C ALA A 57 -0.74 13.14 -6.45
N GLU A 58 -1.11 13.38 -7.71
CA GLU A 58 -0.60 14.50 -8.52
C GLU A 58 -1.19 15.86 -8.10
N ASP A 59 -2.37 15.87 -7.47
CA ASP A 59 -3.07 17.07 -7.01
C ASP A 59 -2.65 17.53 -5.61
N VAL A 60 -1.97 16.66 -4.84
CA VAL A 60 -1.52 17.02 -3.48
C VAL A 60 -0.37 18.01 -3.55
N THR A 61 -0.43 19.07 -2.74
CA THR A 61 0.60 20.12 -2.65
C THR A 61 1.89 19.62 -1.98
N MET A 62 2.66 18.80 -2.68
CA MET A 62 3.96 18.25 -2.28
C MET A 62 4.95 18.36 -3.46
N PRO A 63 6.27 18.25 -3.22
CA PRO A 63 7.23 18.14 -4.31
C PRO A 63 6.97 16.89 -5.16
N VAL A 64 7.35 16.95 -6.44
CA VAL A 64 7.07 15.90 -7.44
C VAL A 64 7.56 14.53 -7.00
N ASP A 65 8.72 14.44 -6.35
CA ASP A 65 9.26 13.17 -5.86
C ASP A 65 8.34 12.53 -4.80
N GLN A 66 7.75 13.33 -3.90
CA GLN A 66 6.83 12.85 -2.87
C GLN A 66 5.47 12.46 -3.45
N GLN A 67 4.99 13.19 -4.46
CA GLN A 67 3.80 12.79 -5.22
C GLN A 67 4.03 11.44 -5.91
N ALA A 68 5.20 11.26 -6.54
CA ALA A 68 5.58 10.00 -7.18
C ALA A 68 5.70 8.85 -6.17
N GLN A 69 6.25 9.08 -4.98
CA GLN A 69 6.30 8.09 -3.90
C GLN A 69 4.90 7.67 -3.43
N LEU A 70 4.00 8.63 -3.23
CA LEU A 70 2.60 8.34 -2.88
C LEU A 70 1.94 7.51 -3.97
N PHE A 71 2.00 7.97 -5.22
CA PHE A 71 1.43 7.27 -6.38
C PHE A 71 1.99 5.84 -6.51
N ALA A 72 3.32 5.69 -6.49
CA ALA A 72 3.99 4.40 -6.63
C ALA A 72 3.58 3.44 -5.52
N SER A 73 3.52 3.89 -4.27
CA SER A 73 3.09 3.05 -3.15
C SER A 73 1.66 2.53 -3.31
N CYS A 74 0.73 3.37 -3.79
CA CYS A 74 -0.63 2.95 -4.11
C CYS A 74 -0.65 1.92 -5.25
N CYS A 75 0.09 2.16 -6.34
CA CYS A 75 0.16 1.23 -7.47
C CYS A 75 0.72 -0.13 -7.08
N PHE A 76 1.82 -0.16 -6.33
CA PHE A 76 2.42 -1.41 -5.88
C PHE A 76 1.51 -2.17 -4.91
N TRP A 77 0.85 -1.48 -3.96
CA TRP A 77 -0.11 -2.14 -3.07
C TRP A 77 -1.30 -2.73 -3.84
N LEU A 78 -1.86 -1.98 -4.80
CA LEU A 78 -2.94 -2.47 -5.67
C LEU A 78 -2.50 -3.68 -6.50
N GLY A 79 -1.30 -3.63 -7.07
CA GLY A 79 -0.71 -4.75 -7.82
C GLY A 79 -0.53 -6.00 -6.95
N ALA A 80 -0.03 -5.85 -5.72
CA ALA A 80 0.07 -6.95 -4.77
C ALA A 80 -1.30 -7.54 -4.44
N MET A 81 -2.33 -6.70 -4.25
CA MET A 81 -3.68 -7.12 -3.94
C MET A 81 -4.34 -7.92 -5.08
N ASP A 82 -4.16 -7.47 -6.33
CA ASP A 82 -4.65 -8.17 -7.52
C ASP A 82 -3.97 -9.54 -7.65
N ILE A 83 -2.64 -9.59 -7.48
CA ILE A 83 -1.86 -10.82 -7.52
C ILE A 83 -2.28 -11.78 -6.40
N TYR A 84 -2.52 -11.27 -5.19
CA TYR A 84 -2.98 -12.05 -4.05
C TYR A 84 -4.34 -12.70 -4.32
N GLY A 85 -5.29 -11.97 -4.92
CA GLY A 85 -6.55 -12.54 -5.39
C GLY A 85 -6.36 -13.69 -6.38
N LEU A 86 -5.44 -13.56 -7.33
CA LEU A 86 -5.12 -14.62 -8.30
C LEU A 86 -4.50 -15.87 -7.65
N LEU A 87 -3.77 -15.74 -6.53
CA LEU A 87 -3.17 -16.87 -5.82
C LEU A 87 -4.22 -17.78 -5.16
N PHE A 88 -5.41 -17.27 -4.82
CA PHE A 88 -6.51 -18.10 -4.33
C PHE A 88 -7.11 -18.97 -5.44
N ALA A 89 -7.23 -18.42 -6.65
CA ALA A 89 -7.75 -19.14 -7.80
C ALA A 89 -6.75 -20.16 -8.34
N SER A 90 -5.47 -19.78 -8.42
CA SER A 90 -4.39 -20.63 -8.92
C SER A 90 -3.06 -20.21 -8.31
N PHE A 91 -2.60 -21.00 -7.34
CA PHE A 91 -1.35 -20.75 -6.65
C PHE A 91 -0.15 -21.06 -7.56
N HIS A 92 0.84 -20.16 -7.55
CA HIS A 92 2.11 -20.32 -8.26
C HIS A 92 3.21 -19.54 -7.54
N ASP A 93 4.37 -20.14 -7.29
CA ASP A 93 5.43 -19.54 -6.47
C ASP A 93 5.92 -18.21 -7.04
N VAL A 94 6.17 -18.14 -8.35
CA VAL A 94 6.60 -16.87 -9.00
C VAL A 94 5.56 -15.76 -8.79
N ARG A 95 4.27 -16.11 -8.76
CA ARG A 95 3.20 -15.15 -8.51
C ARG A 95 3.22 -14.69 -7.04
N ALA A 96 3.49 -15.59 -6.10
CA ALA A 96 3.69 -15.23 -4.69
C ALA A 96 4.89 -14.29 -4.50
N HIS A 97 6.03 -14.59 -5.12
CA HIS A 97 7.21 -13.71 -5.10
C HIS A 97 6.91 -12.36 -5.76
N SER A 98 6.10 -12.32 -6.82
CA SER A 98 5.68 -11.07 -7.44
C SER A 98 4.81 -10.21 -6.52
N ALA A 99 3.91 -10.82 -5.72
CA ALA A 99 3.14 -10.09 -4.71
C ALA A 99 4.06 -9.48 -3.64
N LEU A 100 5.00 -10.29 -3.12
CA LEU A 100 5.97 -9.83 -2.12
C LEU A 100 6.87 -8.71 -2.67
N ALA A 101 7.36 -8.83 -3.91
CA ALA A 101 8.16 -7.77 -4.53
C ALA A 101 7.39 -6.45 -4.62
N ASN A 102 6.11 -6.48 -4.99
CA ASN A 102 5.26 -5.29 -4.96
C ASN A 102 5.13 -4.72 -3.55
N LEU A 103 4.91 -5.56 -2.53
CA LEU A 103 4.80 -5.10 -1.14
C LEU A 103 6.10 -4.48 -0.62
N ILE A 104 7.27 -5.02 -1.00
CA ILE A 104 8.58 -4.44 -0.67
C ILE A 104 8.68 -3.03 -1.28
N MET A 105 8.44 -2.90 -2.58
CA MET A 105 8.51 -1.60 -3.26
C MET A 105 7.49 -0.58 -2.73
N ALA A 106 6.30 -1.03 -2.37
CA ALA A 106 5.29 -0.19 -1.72
C ALA A 106 5.79 0.33 -0.37
N ASN A 107 6.39 -0.54 0.45
CA ASN A 107 6.92 -0.18 1.76
C ASN A 107 8.10 0.80 1.67
N GLU A 108 9.06 0.56 0.78
CA GLU A 108 10.19 1.46 0.57
C GLU A 108 9.71 2.86 0.16
N SER A 109 8.78 2.93 -0.81
CA SER A 109 8.20 4.20 -1.26
C SER A 109 7.46 4.93 -0.13
N LEU A 110 6.74 4.19 0.73
CA LEU A 110 6.04 4.74 1.90
C LEU A 110 6.99 5.21 2.99
N GLU A 111 8.08 4.50 3.22
CA GLU A 111 9.04 4.84 4.26
C GLU A 111 9.74 6.17 3.96
N ASP A 112 10.14 6.38 2.71
CA ASP A 112 10.68 7.65 2.26
C ASP A 112 9.66 8.79 2.38
N LEU A 113 8.42 8.56 1.92
CA LEU A 113 7.34 9.54 2.01
C LEU A 113 7.03 9.90 3.46
N LEU A 114 6.88 8.91 4.34
CA LEU A 114 6.58 9.11 5.75
C LEU A 114 7.74 9.80 6.48
N ALA A 115 8.99 9.52 6.12
CA ALA A 115 10.14 10.24 6.66
C ALA A 115 10.09 11.72 6.27
N TRP A 116 9.78 12.03 5.02
CA TRP A 116 9.60 13.39 4.55
C TRP A 116 8.42 14.08 5.25
N LEU A 117 7.26 13.43 5.35
CA LEU A 117 6.07 13.97 6.01
C LEU A 117 6.37 14.33 7.47
N ARG A 118 6.99 13.41 8.24
CA ARG A 118 7.37 13.68 9.64
C ARG A 118 8.24 14.93 9.78
N ALA A 119 9.25 15.08 8.93
CA ALA A 119 10.14 16.25 8.96
C ALA A 119 9.41 17.58 8.66
N HIS A 120 8.27 17.55 7.98
CA HIS A 120 7.52 18.74 7.56
C HIS A 120 6.18 18.93 8.31
N THR A 121 5.73 17.96 9.10
CA THR A 121 4.57 18.11 10.00
C THR A 121 4.96 18.82 11.30
N GLU A 122 6.20 18.69 11.78
CA GLU A 122 6.70 19.33 13.02
C GLU A 122 6.92 20.85 12.92
N MET A 123 6.65 21.46 11.75
CA MET A 123 6.77 22.92 11.53
C MET A 123 5.42 23.66 11.50
N LYS A 124 4.30 22.98 11.77
CA LYS A 124 2.97 23.59 11.97
C LYS A 124 2.70 23.77 13.46
#